data_AF-A0A5J5MSE6-F1
#
_entry.id   AF-A0A5J5MSE6-F1
#
_cell.length_a   1.000
_cell.length_b   1.000
_cell.length_c   1.000
_cell.angle_alpha   90.00
_cell.angle_beta   90.00
_cell.angle_gamma   90.00
#
_symmetry.space_group_name_H-M   'P 1'
#
loop_
_entity.id
_entity.type
_entity.pdbx_description
1 polymer ?
#
loop_
_entity_poly.entity_id
_entity_poly.type
_entity_poly.pdbx_seq_one_letter_code
_entity_poly.pdbx_strand_id
1 'polypeptide(L)'
;MAQVEKRGGLLRKSSASKKPLKEKVVLMYDEIFMTEDPSKCSPRFWEELFLMKVNLEYLEGKLESLDGEELMKIKDNINCLFQHCIQALGEEHPIRVVNALQTLCALIRGVHQKNKSTSGFDIINMLMGFDKAELCMKVRHKLQMCLWVSASDSC
;
A
#
# COMPACT_ATOMS: atom_id res chain seq x y z
N MET A 1 22.62 61.54 33.88
CA MET A 1 22.50 60.19 34.46
C MET A 1 21.15 59.65 34.02
N ALA A 2 20.94 58.48 33.43
CA ALA A 2 21.79 57.34 33.13
C ALA A 2 21.28 56.67 31.83
N GLN A 3 22.21 56.22 30.99
CA GLN A 3 22.01 55.23 29.94
C GLN A 3 21.77 53.86 30.57
N VAL A 4 20.84 53.05 30.04
CA VAL A 4 20.93 51.58 30.08
C VAL A 4 20.44 51.01 28.76
N GLU A 5 21.20 50.01 28.35
CA GLU A 5 21.43 49.45 27.03
C GLU A 5 20.63 48.15 26.80
N LYS A 6 20.37 47.85 25.52
CA LYS A 6 20.08 46.53 24.88
C LYS A 6 19.24 45.48 25.61
N ARG A 7 18.27 44.94 24.87
CA ARG A 7 18.40 43.60 24.24
C ARG A 7 17.41 43.48 23.10
N GLY A 8 17.91 43.64 21.87
CA GLY A 8 17.21 43.18 20.67
C GLY A 8 17.07 41.67 20.77
N GLY A 9 15.84 41.23 21.08
CA GLY A 9 15.46 39.83 20.91
C GLY A 9 15.51 39.50 19.44
N LEU A 10 16.58 38.82 19.01
CA LEU A 10 16.67 38.21 17.69
C LEU A 10 15.66 37.07 17.69
N LEU A 11 14.40 37.37 17.34
CA LEU A 11 13.38 36.36 17.11
C LEU A 11 13.87 35.49 15.96
N ARG A 12 14.42 34.33 16.31
CA ARG A 12 14.78 33.27 15.37
C ARG A 12 13.51 32.93 14.59
N LYS A 13 13.45 33.38 13.33
CA LYS A 13 12.50 32.87 12.33
C LYS A 13 12.76 31.37 12.22
N SER A 14 11.97 30.58 12.93
CA SER A 14 11.92 29.14 12.76
C SER A 14 11.19 28.87 11.44
N SER A 15 11.90 29.03 10.33
CA SER A 15 11.52 28.43 9.05
C SER A 15 11.70 26.93 9.17
N ALA A 16 10.67 26.25 9.65
CA ALA A 16 10.59 24.80 9.58
C ALA A 16 9.21 24.45 9.07
N SER A 17 9.04 24.57 7.76
CA SER A 17 8.06 23.80 7.01
C SER A 17 8.41 22.31 7.16
N LYS A 18 8.24 21.76 8.37
CA LYS A 18 8.38 20.33 8.62
C LYS A 18 7.19 19.71 7.93
N LYS A 19 7.42 19.13 6.75
CA LYS A 19 6.47 18.18 6.18
C LYS A 19 6.08 17.22 7.32
N PRO A 20 4.78 16.97 7.55
CA PRO A 20 4.35 16.06 8.61
C PRO A 20 5.09 14.74 8.46
N LEU A 21 5.54 14.17 9.59
CA LEU A 21 6.21 12.86 9.63
C LEU A 21 5.22 11.83 9.09
N LYS A 22 5.41 11.41 7.85
CA LYS A 22 4.64 10.32 7.25
C LYS A 22 5.04 9.01 7.92
N GLU A 23 4.05 8.15 8.18
CA GLU A 23 4.28 6.80 8.67
C GLU A 23 5.17 6.01 7.69
N LYS A 24 6.04 5.12 8.19
CA LYS A 24 6.94 4.35 7.33
C LYS A 24 6.18 3.52 6.29
N VAL A 25 5.04 2.94 6.65
CA VAL A 25 4.19 2.18 5.72
C VAL A 25 3.66 3.04 4.58
N VAL A 26 3.32 4.30 4.84
CA VAL A 26 2.87 5.26 3.82
C VAL A 26 4.01 5.61 2.88
N LEU A 27 5.23 5.78 3.39
CA LEU A 27 6.41 6.00 2.55
C LEU A 27 6.72 4.80 1.65
N MET A 28 6.59 3.58 2.17
CA MET A 28 6.77 2.37 1.37
C MET A 28 5.67 2.20 0.32
N TYR A 29 4.42 2.57 0.62
CA TYR A 29 3.40 2.66 -0.42
C TYR A 29 3.76 3.69 -1.48
N ASP A 30 4.20 4.89 -1.09
CA ASP A 30 4.65 5.91 -2.03
C ASP A 30 5.71 5.37 -3.00
N GLU A 31 6.66 4.58 -2.52
CA GLU A 31 7.67 3.91 -3.35
C GLU A 31 7.06 2.89 -4.34
N ILE A 32 6.07 2.10 -3.93
CA ILE A 32 5.33 1.19 -4.82
C ILE A 32 4.59 1.95 -5.92
N PHE A 33 4.06 3.14 -5.59
CA PHE A 33 3.35 4.02 -6.52
C PHE A 33 4.29 4.88 -7.38
N MET A 34 5.61 4.66 -7.34
CA MET A 34 6.56 5.21 -8.30
C MET A 34 6.74 4.28 -9.51
N THR A 35 7.46 4.73 -10.53
CA THR A 35 7.74 3.91 -11.74
C THR A 35 8.88 2.92 -11.54
N GLU A 36 9.69 3.10 -10.50
CA GLU A 36 10.82 2.23 -10.19
C GLU A 36 10.38 1.12 -9.22
N ASP A 37 11.01 -0.05 -9.34
CA ASP A 37 10.73 -1.18 -8.46
C ASP A 37 11.45 -0.98 -7.10
N PRO A 38 10.71 -0.84 -5.99
CA PRO A 38 11.31 -0.56 -4.68
C PRO A 38 12.18 -1.71 -4.15
N SER A 39 11.94 -2.94 -4.61
CA SER A 39 12.69 -4.11 -4.14
C SER A 39 14.12 -4.17 -4.69
N LYS A 40 14.41 -3.45 -5.78
CA LYS A 40 15.77 -3.36 -6.35
C LYS A 40 16.72 -2.59 -5.44
N CYS A 41 16.21 -1.58 -4.75
CA CYS A 41 16.99 -0.77 -3.82
C CYS A 41 17.01 -1.37 -2.40
N SER A 42 16.01 -2.17 -2.05
CA SER A 42 15.91 -2.84 -0.75
C SER A 42 15.45 -4.30 -0.89
N PRO A 43 16.35 -5.28 -0.78
CA PRO A 43 16.03 -6.70 -0.94
C PRO A 43 15.00 -7.24 0.06
N ARG A 44 14.84 -6.58 1.22
CA ARG A 44 13.90 -6.96 2.28
C ARG A 44 12.62 -6.13 2.29
N PHE A 45 12.40 -5.32 1.26
CA PHE A 45 11.28 -4.38 1.18
C PHE A 45 9.93 -5.04 1.51
N TRP A 46 9.59 -6.15 0.85
CA TRP A 46 8.30 -6.82 1.04
C TRP A 46 8.15 -7.44 2.44
N GLU A 47 9.22 -8.01 2.97
CA GLU A 47 9.24 -8.55 4.33
C GLU A 47 8.98 -7.47 5.38
N GLU A 48 9.58 -6.29 5.20
CA GLU A 48 9.36 -5.14 6.07
C GLU A 48 7.95 -4.57 5.91
N LEU A 49 7.44 -4.49 4.67
CA LEU A 49 6.10 -4.01 4.38
C LEU A 49 5.04 -4.85 5.11
N PHE A 50 5.11 -6.18 5.02
CA PHE A 50 4.13 -7.07 5.63
C PHE A 50 4.28 -7.23 7.15
N LEU A 51 5.38 -6.76 7.74
CA LEU A 51 5.51 -6.65 9.18
C LEU A 51 4.83 -5.39 9.74
N MET A 52 4.58 -4.38 8.91
CA MET A 52 3.93 -3.15 9.32
C MET A 52 2.42 -3.23 9.21
N LYS A 53 1.73 -2.53 10.11
CA LYS A 53 0.28 -2.38 10.06
C LYS A 53 -0.14 -1.70 8.75
N VAL A 54 -1.06 -2.33 8.03
CA VAL A 54 -1.61 -1.82 6.78
C VAL A 54 -2.35 -0.50 7.02
N ASN A 55 -2.06 0.49 6.20
CA ASN A 55 -2.82 1.74 6.14
C ASN A 55 -3.83 1.67 4.99
N LEU A 56 -5.00 1.10 5.27
CA LEU A 56 -6.05 0.82 4.30
C LEU A 56 -6.57 2.12 3.65
N GLU A 57 -6.82 3.14 4.46
CA GLU A 57 -7.33 4.44 4.00
C GLU A 57 -6.36 5.09 3.00
N TYR A 58 -5.06 5.06 3.29
CA TYR A 58 -4.05 5.58 2.38
C TYR A 58 -3.99 4.79 1.08
N LEU A 59 -3.92 3.46 1.17
CA LEU A 59 -3.75 2.59 0.01
C LEU A 59 -4.96 2.66 -0.94
N GLU A 60 -6.17 2.56 -0.39
CA GLU A 60 -7.42 2.66 -1.15
C GLU A 60 -7.57 4.05 -1.76
N GLY A 61 -7.36 5.11 -0.98
CA GLY A 61 -7.46 6.50 -1.47
C GLY A 61 -6.42 6.83 -2.53
N LYS A 62 -5.19 6.29 -2.40
CA LYS A 62 -4.14 6.46 -3.41
C LYS A 62 -4.54 5.78 -4.72
N LEU A 63 -5.02 4.54 -4.68
CA LEU A 63 -5.51 3.82 -5.85
C LEU A 63 -6.67 4.52 -6.54
N GLU A 64 -7.60 5.08 -5.76
CA GLU A 64 -8.73 5.83 -6.30
C GLU A 64 -8.25 7.11 -7.02
N SER A 65 -7.24 7.78 -6.46
CA SER A 65 -6.71 9.05 -6.98
C SER A 65 -5.93 8.96 -8.30
N LEU A 66 -5.32 7.80 -8.59
CA LEU A 66 -4.49 7.62 -9.80
C LEU A 66 -5.33 7.68 -11.06
N ASP A 67 -4.91 8.33 -12.13
CA ASP A 67 -5.62 8.21 -13.41
C ASP A 67 -5.28 6.91 -14.17
N GLY A 68 -5.92 6.70 -15.33
CA GLY A 68 -5.71 5.49 -16.13
C GLY A 68 -4.29 5.39 -16.72
N GLU A 69 -3.62 6.52 -16.98
CA GLU A 69 -2.27 6.55 -17.53
C GLU A 69 -1.23 6.29 -16.44
N GLU A 70 -1.40 6.90 -15.27
CA GLU A 70 -0.60 6.68 -14.07
C GLU A 70 -0.68 5.22 -13.64
N LEU A 71 -1.89 4.63 -13.61
CA LEU A 71 -2.07 3.23 -13.27
C LEU A 71 -1.30 2.29 -14.22
N MET A 72 -1.24 2.61 -15.51
CA MET A 72 -0.48 1.81 -16.48
C MET A 72 1.03 1.90 -16.25
N LYS A 73 1.54 3.08 -15.83
CA LYS A 73 2.97 3.27 -15.53
C LYS A 73 3.44 2.48 -14.31
N ILE A 74 2.58 2.31 -13.32
CA ILE A 74 2.89 1.59 -12.08
C ILE A 74 2.35 0.16 -12.06
N LYS A 75 1.71 -0.29 -13.14
CA LYS A 75 1.02 -1.58 -13.22
C LYS A 75 1.91 -2.73 -12.78
N ASP A 76 3.17 -2.73 -13.21
CA ASP A 76 4.13 -3.79 -12.86
C ASP A 76 4.44 -3.81 -11.36
N ASN A 77 4.50 -2.65 -10.71
CA ASN A 77 4.68 -2.56 -9.26
C ASN A 77 3.44 -3.05 -8.51
N ILE A 78 2.23 -2.73 -8.99
CA ILE A 78 0.98 -3.26 -8.43
C ILE A 78 0.89 -4.77 -8.61
N ASN A 79 1.27 -5.30 -9.79
CA ASN A 79 1.37 -6.73 -10.04
C ASN A 79 2.35 -7.37 -9.06
N CYS A 80 3.54 -6.81 -8.86
CA CYS A 80 4.52 -7.31 -7.89
C CYS A 80 3.97 -7.30 -6.46
N LEU A 81 3.34 -6.20 -6.02
CA LEU A 81 2.71 -6.13 -4.71
C LEU A 81 1.66 -7.23 -4.54
N PHE A 82 0.80 -7.43 -5.55
CA PHE A 82 -0.20 -8.49 -5.55
C PHE A 82 0.45 -9.87 -5.44
N GLN A 83 1.47 -10.17 -6.25
CA GLN A 83 2.20 -11.44 -6.20
C GLN A 83 2.83 -11.69 -4.83
N HIS A 84 3.44 -10.66 -4.22
CA HIS A 84 4.04 -10.75 -2.90
C HIS A 84 2.99 -10.92 -1.80
N CYS A 85 1.80 -10.30 -1.93
CA CYS A 85 0.69 -10.57 -1.01
C CYS A 85 0.31 -12.06 -1.06
N ILE A 86 0.17 -12.63 -2.26
CA ILE A 86 -0.16 -14.06 -2.44
C ILE A 86 0.92 -14.97 -1.86
N GLN A 87 2.20 -14.64 -2.06
CA GLN A 87 3.31 -15.39 -1.46
C GLN A 87 3.26 -15.32 0.07
N ALA A 88 3.02 -14.14 0.65
CA ALA A 88 2.93 -13.94 2.09
C ALA A 88 1.73 -14.66 2.73
N LEU A 89 0.62 -14.87 2.00
CA LEU A 89 -0.47 -15.76 2.45
C LEU A 89 -0.02 -17.23 2.60
N GLY A 90 1.07 -17.62 1.93
CA GLY A 90 1.71 -18.92 2.03
C GLY A 90 2.57 -19.12 3.28
N GLU A 91 2.99 -18.03 3.94
CA GLU A 91 3.91 -18.07 5.08
C GLU A 91 3.24 -18.54 6.39
N GLU A 92 4.06 -18.93 7.37
CA GLU A 92 3.62 -19.33 8.71
C GLU A 92 3.42 -18.12 9.65
N HIS A 93 4.01 -16.98 9.34
CA HIS A 93 4.01 -15.82 10.23
C HIS A 93 2.64 -15.11 10.21
N PRO A 94 1.82 -15.20 11.27
CA PRO A 94 0.40 -14.80 11.22
C PRO A 94 0.21 -13.32 10.93
N ILE A 95 1.10 -12.45 11.46
CA ILE A 95 1.03 -11.00 11.20
C ILE A 95 1.24 -10.70 9.72
N ARG A 96 2.18 -11.39 9.06
CA ARG A 96 2.48 -11.16 7.65
C ARG A 96 1.32 -11.63 6.79
N VAL A 97 0.74 -12.79 7.12
CA VAL A 97 -0.45 -13.33 6.45
C VAL A 97 -1.62 -12.34 6.56
N VAL A 98 -1.90 -11.82 7.76
CA VAL A 98 -3.01 -10.87 7.98
C VAL A 98 -2.78 -9.55 7.24
N ASN A 99 -1.59 -8.97 7.34
CA ASN A 99 -1.27 -7.71 6.67
C ASN A 99 -1.26 -7.87 5.14
N ALA A 100 -0.78 -9.00 4.62
CA ALA A 100 -0.85 -9.32 3.19
C ALA A 100 -2.29 -9.46 2.71
N LEU A 101 -3.15 -10.14 3.49
CA LEU A 101 -4.57 -10.26 3.17
C LEU A 101 -5.27 -8.90 3.17
N GLN A 102 -5.01 -8.07 4.19
CA GLN A 102 -5.57 -6.72 4.28
C GLN A 102 -5.13 -5.85 3.10
N THR A 103 -3.86 -5.91 2.72
CA THR A 103 -3.32 -5.21 1.55
C THR A 103 -3.99 -5.69 0.27
N LEU A 104 -4.19 -7.00 0.11
CA LEU A 104 -4.89 -7.59 -1.03
C LEU A 104 -6.35 -7.11 -1.11
N CYS A 105 -7.06 -7.06 0.03
CA CYS A 105 -8.42 -6.55 0.10
C CYS A 105 -8.49 -5.07 -0.30
N ALA A 106 -7.55 -4.24 0.17
CA ALA A 106 -7.47 -2.82 -0.19
C ALA A 106 -7.18 -2.60 -1.68
N LEU A 107 -6.30 -3.41 -2.28
CA LEU A 107 -6.04 -3.36 -3.73
C LEU A 107 -7.32 -3.63 -4.54
N ILE A 108 -8.04 -4.70 -4.20
CA ILE A 108 -9.29 -5.08 -4.89
C ILE A 108 -10.34 -4.00 -4.71
N ARG A 109 -10.51 -3.48 -3.48
CA ARG A 109 -11.47 -2.41 -3.18
C ARG A 109 -11.13 -1.12 -3.90
N GLY A 110 -9.87 -0.69 -3.88
CA GLY A 110 -9.42 0.55 -4.54
C GLY A 110 -9.67 0.52 -6.04
N VAL A 111 -9.36 -0.61 -6.71
CA VAL A 111 -9.60 -0.75 -8.16
C VAL A 111 -11.09 -0.89 -8.49
N HIS A 112 -11.86 -1.60 -7.66
CA HIS A 112 -13.31 -1.77 -7.86
C HIS A 112 -14.08 -0.45 -7.67
N GLN A 113 -13.74 0.33 -6.63
CA GLN A 113 -14.37 1.63 -6.38
C GLN A 113 -14.12 2.64 -7.50
N LYS A 114 -12.92 2.58 -8.10
CA LYS A 114 -12.56 3.40 -9.26
C LYS A 114 -13.36 3.04 -10.52
N ASN A 115 -13.67 1.76 -10.69
CA ASN A 115 -14.21 1.21 -11.93
C ASN A 115 -15.57 0.54 -11.71
N LYS A 116 -16.55 1.30 -11.20
CA LYS A 116 -17.90 0.81 -10.82
C LYS A 116 -18.69 0.13 -11.95
N SER A 117 -18.26 0.28 -13.20
CA SER A 117 -18.88 -0.31 -14.41
C SER A 117 -18.05 -1.43 -15.06
N THR A 118 -16.89 -1.76 -14.49
CA THR A 118 -15.91 -2.67 -15.08
C THR A 118 -16.06 -4.06 -14.50
N SER A 119 -16.04 -5.10 -15.34
CA SER A 119 -16.31 -6.46 -14.90
C SER A 119 -15.22 -6.93 -13.91
N GLY A 120 -15.56 -7.83 -12.98
CA GLY A 120 -14.58 -8.37 -12.02
C GLY A 120 -13.35 -9.01 -12.68
N PHE A 121 -13.53 -9.47 -13.93
CA PHE A 121 -12.47 -9.98 -14.78
C PHE A 121 -11.48 -8.90 -15.24
N ASP A 122 -11.98 -7.72 -15.62
CA ASP A 122 -11.14 -6.59 -16.03
C ASP A 122 -10.36 -6.00 -14.84
N ILE A 123 -10.96 -6.01 -13.65
CA ILE A 123 -10.29 -5.63 -12.38
C ILE A 123 -9.13 -6.58 -12.11
N ILE A 124 -9.36 -7.89 -12.24
CA ILE A 124 -8.32 -8.90 -12.11
C ILE A 124 -7.25 -8.74 -13.19
N ASN A 125 -7.63 -8.48 -14.44
CA ASN A 125 -6.70 -8.28 -15.54
C ASN A 125 -5.84 -7.00 -15.35
N MET A 126 -6.43 -5.94 -14.77
CA MET A 126 -5.71 -4.73 -14.37
C MET A 126 -4.70 -5.01 -13.24
N LEU A 127 -5.06 -5.87 -12.27
CA LEU A 127 -4.25 -6.18 -11.08
C LEU A 127 -3.22 -7.30 -11.25
N MET A 128 -3.42 -8.23 -12.20
CA MET A 128 -2.56 -9.42 -12.36
C MET A 128 -1.85 -9.49 -13.72
N GLY A 129 -2.44 -8.92 -14.78
CA GLY A 129 -2.07 -9.25 -16.15
C GLY A 129 -2.41 -10.70 -16.51
N PHE A 130 -2.95 -10.91 -17.71
CA PHE A 130 -3.50 -12.20 -18.14
C PHE A 130 -2.52 -13.38 -18.05
N ASP A 131 -1.22 -13.14 -18.26
CA ASP A 131 -0.19 -14.19 -18.34
C ASP A 131 0.20 -14.82 -16.99
N LYS A 132 -0.28 -14.28 -15.84
CA LYS A 132 0.08 -14.81 -14.50
C LYS A 132 -1.12 -15.23 -13.64
N ALA A 133 -2.35 -14.98 -14.09
CA ALA A 133 -3.57 -15.31 -13.35
C ALA A 133 -3.76 -16.82 -13.10
N GLU A 134 -3.21 -17.66 -13.97
CA GLU A 134 -3.28 -19.13 -13.87
C GLU A 134 -2.56 -19.67 -12.63
N LEU A 135 -1.46 -19.03 -12.20
CA LEU A 135 -0.74 -19.43 -10.98
C LEU A 135 -1.53 -19.09 -9.69
N CYS A 136 -2.38 -18.06 -9.75
CA CYS A 136 -3.14 -17.56 -8.61
C CYS A 136 -4.37 -18.43 -8.27
N MET A 137 -4.85 -19.24 -9.21
CA MET A 137 -6.02 -20.10 -8.98
C MET A 137 -5.81 -21.22 -7.94
N LYS A 138 -4.57 -21.50 -7.51
CA LYS A 138 -4.28 -22.42 -6.38
C LYS A 138 -4.55 -21.81 -5.00
N VAL A 139 -4.71 -20.48 -4.88
CA VAL A 139 -4.93 -19.76 -3.61
C VAL A 139 -6.38 -19.87 -3.13
N ARG A 140 -7.28 -20.33 -4.00
CA ARG A 140 -8.74 -20.42 -3.77
C ARG A 140 -9.12 -21.14 -2.47
N HIS A 141 -8.34 -22.14 -2.06
CA HIS A 141 -8.61 -22.91 -0.84
C HIS A 141 -8.23 -22.16 0.45
N LYS A 142 -7.22 -21.27 0.42
CA LYS A 142 -6.79 -20.46 1.58
C LYS A 142 -7.61 -19.18 1.74
N LEU A 143 -8.00 -18.54 0.63
CA LEU A 143 -8.85 -17.35 0.66
C LEU A 143 -10.24 -17.65 1.21
N GLN A 144 -10.80 -18.84 0.91
CA GLN A 144 -12.11 -19.27 1.39
C GLN A 144 -12.16 -19.36 2.93
N MET A 145 -11.07 -19.79 3.57
CA MET A 145 -11.00 -19.88 5.03
C MET A 145 -10.90 -18.48 5.69
N CYS A 146 -10.16 -17.55 5.07
CA CYS A 146 -9.99 -16.20 5.61
C CYS A 146 -11.23 -15.31 5.45
N LEU A 147 -11.97 -15.47 4.35
CA LEU A 147 -13.27 -14.81 4.16
C LEU A 147 -14.32 -15.33 5.16
N TRP A 148 -14.25 -16.61 5.53
CA TRP A 148 -15.08 -17.18 6.60
C TRP A 148 -14.78 -16.59 7.98
N VAL A 149 -13.50 -16.42 8.33
CA VAL A 149 -13.10 -15.78 9.60
C VAL A 149 -13.56 -14.33 9.66
N SER A 150 -13.37 -13.56 8.59
CA SER A 150 -13.79 -12.15 8.55
C SER A 150 -15.32 -11.97 8.62
N ALA A 151 -16.08 -12.93 8.10
CA ALA A 151 -17.53 -12.96 8.23
C ALA A 151 -18.01 -13.40 9.63
N SER A 152 -17.16 -14.11 10.39
CA SER A 152 -17.49 -14.59 11.74
C SER A 152 -17.20 -13.56 12.83
N ASP A 153 -16.23 -12.64 12.62
CA ASP A 153 -15.97 -11.50 13.51
C ASP A 153 -16.99 -10.35 13.39
N SER A 154 -17.95 -10.45 12.46
CA SER A 154 -19.03 -9.47 12.27
C SER A 154 -20.38 -9.90 12.86
N CYS A 155 -20.41 -10.96 13.69
CA CYS A 155 -21.58 -11.44 14.43
C CYS A 155 -21.39 -11.30 15.94
#